data_AF-A0A9K3L9K8-F1
#
_entry.id   AF-A0A9K3L9K8-F1
#
_cell.length_a   1.000
_cell.length_b   1.000
_cell.length_c   1.000
_cell.angle_alpha   90.00
_cell.angle_beta   90.00
_cell.angle_gamma   90.00
#
_symmetry.space_group_name_H-M   'P 1'
#
loop_
_entity.id
_entity.type
_entity.pdbx_description
1 polymer ?
#
loop_
_entity_poly.entity_id
_entity_poly.type
_entity_poly.pdbx_seq_one_letter_code
_entity_poly.pdbx_strand_id
1 'polypeptide(L)' 'MSGIPSTLVTGSIAYLVAAVVLIGIVQAARGVGKLSKDDAGTGNVVVIIAVIAMWLFWLCAWMHQWHPLIQPIYEG' A
#
# COMPACT_ATOMS: atom_id res chain seq x y z
N MET A 1 25.73 10.23 -6.02
CA MET A 1 25.42 9.13 -5.07
C MET A 1 24.10 8.52 -5.49
N SER A 2 24.12 7.27 -5.94
CA SER A 2 22.92 6.51 -6.36
C SER A 2 22.10 6.15 -5.12
N GLY A 3 21.20 7.06 -4.73
CA GLY A 3 20.25 6.85 -3.65
C GLY A 3 18.99 6.13 -4.13
N ILE A 4 18.29 5.50 -3.21
CA ILE A 4 16.93 4.99 -3.45
C ILE A 4 16.05 6.17 -3.88
N PRO A 5 15.24 6.05 -4.96
CA PRO A 5 14.36 7.13 -5.42
C PRO A 5 13.43 7.61 -4.32
N SER A 6 13.29 8.93 -4.19
CA SER A 6 12.36 9.53 -3.24
C SER A 6 10.93 9.03 -3.43
N THR A 7 10.49 8.85 -4.68
CA THR A 7 9.15 8.31 -5.00
C THR A 7 8.94 6.91 -4.42
N LEU A 8 9.96 6.05 -4.47
CA LEU A 8 9.91 4.70 -3.90
C LEU A 8 9.76 4.75 -2.38
N VAL A 9 10.54 5.62 -1.74
CA VAL A 9 10.52 5.82 -0.27
C VAL A 9 9.17 6.39 0.16
N THR A 10 8.74 7.50 -0.45
CA THR A 10 7.48 8.17 -0.11
C THR A 10 6.27 7.27 -0.34
N GLY A 11 6.20 6.56 -1.47
CA GLY A 11 5.09 5.64 -1.73
C GLY A 11 5.07 4.46 -0.76
N SER A 12 6.23 3.86 -0.45
CA SER A 12 6.30 2.77 0.53
C SER A 12 5.89 3.22 1.94
N ILE A 13 6.31 4.42 2.37
CA ILE A 13 5.85 5.02 3.62
C ILE A 13 4.33 5.27 3.58
N ALA A 14 3.78 5.75 2.47
CA ALA A 14 2.35 5.99 2.34
C ALA A 14 1.52 4.71 2.53
N TYR A 15 1.91 3.60 1.92
CA TYR A 15 1.24 2.31 2.12
C TYR A 15 1.44 1.75 3.54
N LEU A 16 2.61 1.97 4.16
CA LEU A 16 2.83 1.61 5.57
C LEU A 16 1.90 2.40 6.50
N VAL A 17 1.77 3.72 6.30
CA VAL A 17 0.85 4.57 7.06
C VAL A 17 -0.59 4.11 6.84
N ALA A 18 -0.98 3.76 5.61
CA ALA A 18 -2.29 3.22 5.32
C ALA A 18 -2.57 1.91 6.10
N ALA A 19 -1.61 0.98 6.16
CA ALA A 19 -1.74 -0.24 6.96
C ALA A 19 -1.97 0.08 8.45
N VAL A 20 -1.15 0.96 9.03
CA VAL A 20 -1.27 1.35 10.45
C VAL A 20 -2.64 1.99 10.74
N VAL A 21 -3.08 2.91 9.88
CA VAL A 21 -4.37 3.59 10.04
C VAL A 21 -5.53 2.61 9.94
N LEU A 22 -5.54 1.72 8.93
CA LEU A 22 -6.62 0.77 8.72
C LEU A 22 -6.68 -0.30 9.83
N ILE A 23 -5.54 -0.80 10.30
CA ILE A 23 -5.48 -1.67 11.48
C ILE A 23 -6.00 -0.90 12.71
N GLY A 24 -5.58 0.36 12.88
CA GLY A 24 -6.07 1.22 13.95
C GLY A 24 -7.60 1.36 13.95
N ILE A 25 -8.22 1.49 12.79
CA ILE A 25 -9.68 1.53 12.64
C ILE A 25 -10.33 0.20 13.04
N VAL A 26 -9.79 -0.94 12.62
CA VAL A 26 -10.29 -2.27 13.03
C VAL A 26 -10.23 -2.42 14.55
N GLN A 27 -9.12 -2.05 15.15
CA GLN A 27 -8.92 -2.14 16.60
C GLN A 27 -9.80 -1.14 17.37
N ALA A 28 -9.99 0.07 16.85
CA ALA A 28 -10.92 1.05 17.42
C ALA A 28 -12.36 0.54 17.37
N ALA A 29 -12.80 -0.02 16.23
CA ALA A 29 -14.13 -0.61 16.06
C ALA A 29 -14.37 -1.75 17.06
N ARG A 30 -13.35 -2.59 17.32
CA ARG A 30 -13.39 -3.58 18.39
C ARG A 30 -13.50 -2.93 19.78
N GLY A 31 -12.69 -1.90 20.05
CA GLY A 31 -12.67 -1.20 21.34
C GLY A 31 -14.00 -0.55 21.71
N VAL A 32 -14.76 -0.04 20.72
CA VAL A 32 -16.10 0.53 20.92
C VAL A 32 -17.24 -0.50 20.83
N GLY A 33 -16.92 -1.80 20.78
CA GLY A 33 -17.91 -2.87 20.75
C GLY A 33 -18.69 -3.01 19.44
N LYS A 34 -18.20 -2.43 18.35
CA LYS A 34 -18.80 -2.55 17.00
C LYS A 34 -18.37 -3.80 16.24
N LEU A 35 -17.33 -4.48 16.73
CA LEU A 35 -16.75 -5.65 16.07
C LEU A 35 -16.41 -6.73 17.11
N SER A 36 -16.72 -7.99 16.81
CA SER A 36 -16.32 -9.11 17.65
C SER A 36 -14.80 -9.33 17.58
N LYS A 37 -14.24 -10.13 18.49
CA LYS A 37 -12.80 -10.45 18.49
C LYS A 37 -12.40 -11.21 17.21
N ASP A 38 -13.25 -12.13 16.76
CA ASP A 38 -12.97 -12.99 15.60
C ASP A 38 -13.07 -12.20 14.29
N ASP A 39 -14.06 -11.31 14.20
CA ASP A 39 -14.20 -10.39 13.06
C ASP A 39 -13.04 -9.40 13.00
N ALA A 40 -12.57 -8.90 14.15
CA ALA A 40 -11.38 -8.05 14.20
C ALA A 40 -10.10 -8.79 13.79
N GLY A 41 -9.97 -10.06 14.16
CA GLY A 41 -8.88 -10.92 13.69
C GLY A 41 -8.88 -11.06 12.17
N THR A 42 -10.05 -11.38 11.60
CA THR A 42 -10.26 -11.45 10.15
C THR A 42 -9.95 -10.11 9.48
N GLY A 43 -10.47 -9.01 10.02
CA GLY A 43 -10.24 -7.66 9.51
C GLY A 43 -8.76 -7.30 9.44
N ASN A 44 -7.98 -7.61 10.49
CA ASN A 44 -6.54 -7.36 10.50
C ASN A 44 -5.81 -8.15 9.40
N VAL A 45 -6.12 -9.44 9.24
CA VAL A 45 -5.50 -10.29 8.19
C VAL A 45 -5.83 -9.75 6.80
N VAL A 46 -7.10 -9.43 6.54
CA VAL A 46 -7.55 -8.91 5.24
C VAL A 46 -6.89 -7.57 4.93
N VAL A 47 -6.85 -6.64 5.90
CA VAL A 47 -6.20 -5.32 5.72
C VAL A 47 -4.72 -5.48 5.38
N ILE A 48 -4.00 -6.34 6.10
CA ILE A 48 -2.56 -6.56 5.85
C ILE A 48 -2.33 -7.11 4.43
N ILE A 49 -3.07 -8.15 4.04
CA ILE A 49 -2.95 -8.75 2.70
C ILE A 49 -3.29 -7.72 1.61
N ALA A 50 -4.38 -6.97 1.79
CA ALA A 50 -4.82 -5.97 0.83
C ALA A 50 -3.79 -4.86 0.66
N VAL A 51 -3.24 -4.30 1.74
CA VAL A 51 -2.25 -3.23 1.66
C VAL A 51 -0.95 -3.71 1.02
N ILE A 52 -0.48 -4.92 1.34
CA ILE A 52 0.70 -5.51 0.69
C ILE A 52 0.44 -5.72 -0.80
N ALA A 53 -0.72 -6.25 -1.19
CA ALA A 53 -1.08 -6.46 -2.59
C ALA A 53 -1.15 -5.15 -3.36
N MET A 54 -1.78 -4.11 -2.78
CA MET A 54 -1.83 -2.78 -3.40
C MET A 54 -0.45 -2.14 -3.53
N TRP A 55 0.40 -2.26 -2.49
CA TRP A 55 1.77 -1.77 -2.54
C TRP A 55 2.60 -2.49 -3.61
N LEU A 56 2.51 -3.82 -3.72
CA LEU A 56 3.18 -4.60 -4.76
C LEU A 56 2.72 -4.19 -6.16
N PHE A 57 1.41 -4.03 -6.37
CA PHE A 57 0.87 -3.61 -7.64
C PHE A 57 1.39 -2.22 -8.04
N TRP A 58 1.33 -1.26 -7.12
CA TRP A 58 1.88 0.08 -7.32
C TRP A 58 3.40 0.06 -7.57
N LEU A 59 4.15 -0.73 -6.80
CA LEU A 59 5.59 -0.86 -6.91
C LEU A 59 5.99 -1.36 -8.30
N CYS A 60 5.36 -2.43 -8.79
CA CYS A 60 5.56 -2.95 -10.14
C CYS A 60 5.17 -1.92 -11.21
N ALA A 61 4.03 -1.25 -11.02
CA ALA A 61 3.57 -0.18 -11.91
C ALA A 61 4.53 1.02 -11.94
N TRP A 62 5.24 1.31 -10.87
CA TRP A 62 6.22 2.38 -10.86
C TRP A 62 7.58 1.93 -11.44
N MET A 63 8.05 0.75 -11.04
CA MET A 63 9.34 0.22 -11.47
C MET A 63 9.42 -0.03 -12.98
N HIS A 64 8.33 -0.47 -13.64
CA HIS A 64 8.36 -0.67 -15.10
C HIS A 64 8.57 0.63 -15.89
N GLN A 65 8.35 1.79 -15.27
CA GLN A 65 8.48 3.11 -15.90
C GLN A 65 9.77 3.83 -15.51
N TRP A 66 10.53 3.35 -14.53
CA TRP A 66 11.64 4.13 -13.95
C TRP A 66 12.84 4.29 -14.91
N HIS A 67 13.13 3.26 -15.72
CA HIS A 67 14.14 3.33 -16.77
C HIS A 67 13.55 2.74 -18.07
N PRO A 68 12.66 3.48 -18.75
CA PRO A 68 11.91 2.94 -19.87
C PRO A 68 12.82 2.78 -21.09
N LEU A 69 12.71 1.64 -21.77
CA LEU A 69 13.43 1.36 -23.02
C LEU A 69 12.65 1.82 -24.26
N ILE A 70 11.35 2.05 -24.09
CA ILE A 70 10.42 2.50 -25.12
C ILE A 70 9.84 3.85 -24.72
N GLN A 71 9.54 4.68 -25.71
CA GLN A 71 8.86 5.96 -25.53
C GLN A 71 7.63 6.03 -26.44
N PRO A 72 6.60 6.80 -26.08
CA PRO A 72 5.44 7.00 -26.94
C PRO A 72 5.85 7.60 -28.30
N ILE A 73 5.23 7.11 -29.38
CA ILE A 73 5.31 7.73 -30.71
C ILE A 73 4.10 8.65 -30.83
N TYR A 74 4.33 9.93 -31.11
CA TYR A 74 3.27 10.90 -31.34
C TYR A 74 3.08 11.06 -32.85
N GLU A 75 1.91 10.67 -33.37
CA GLU A 75 1.49 11.00 -34.73
C GLU A 75 0.64 12.28 -34.66
N GLY A 76 1.17 13.37 -35.22
CA GLY A 76 0.49 14.64 -35.42
C GLY A 76 0.62 15.07 -36.87
#